data_AF-A0A532TC25-F1
#
_entry.id   AF-A0A532TC25-F1
#
_cell.length_a   1.000
_cell.length_b   1.000
_cell.length_c   1.000
_cell.angle_alpha   90.00
_cell.angle_beta   90.00
_cell.angle_gamma   90.00
#
_symmetry.space_group_name_H-M   'P 1'
#
loop_
_entity.id
_entity.type
_entity.pdbx_description
1 polymer ?
#
loop_
_entity_poly.entity_id
_entity_poly.type
_entity_poly.pdbx_seq_one_letter_code
_entity_poly.pdbx_strand_id
1 'polypeptide(L)'
;MKQEDSIFDDHEDYITFFEQSDNDYFFEWYSLEGSESLIELSRQFRTFFNYKYLIIRSKFSRINKSTKIANDDKIISCKNNIFNLSSQLINLLNEIGVENGNIIEKIQILEQKVGRLPTKPNTLLLKKIKILGEEIWKNLHIISELELYYHPKLLKIAISVANIVSSVKGAYNLILLDFFIELRRNYLQLEKEIEISNSYIIDSEKYNEKREMRSKVRI
;
A
#
# COMPACT_ATOMS: atom_id res chain seq x y z
N MET A 1 64.21 -22.31 -34.63
CA MET A 1 64.57 -21.06 -33.92
C MET A 1 63.35 -20.16 -34.04
N LYS A 2 62.66 -19.94 -32.89
CA LYS A 2 61.65 -18.92 -32.48
C LYS A 2 60.84 -18.18 -33.59
N GLN A 3 59.49 -18.25 -33.70
CA GLN A 3 58.41 -17.67 -32.84
C GLN A 3 58.68 -16.17 -32.52
N GLU A 4 57.83 -15.18 -32.81
CA GLU A 4 56.40 -14.91 -32.48
C GLU A 4 55.96 -13.68 -33.30
N ASP A 5 54.78 -13.67 -33.94
CA ASP A 5 53.47 -13.12 -33.51
C ASP A 5 53.34 -11.57 -33.53
N SER A 6 52.38 -11.08 -34.33
CA SER A 6 51.57 -9.91 -33.96
C SER A 6 50.16 -10.06 -34.53
N ILE A 7 49.27 -10.59 -33.69
CA ILE A 7 47.83 -10.74 -33.91
C ILE A 7 47.14 -9.52 -33.30
N PHE A 8 46.30 -8.87 -34.11
CA PHE A 8 45.10 -8.09 -33.79
C PHE A 8 45.06 -7.26 -32.50
N ASP A 9 44.90 -5.95 -32.66
CA ASP A 9 44.32 -5.08 -31.64
C ASP A 9 43.24 -4.23 -32.30
N ASP A 10 41.98 -4.67 -32.20
CA ASP A 10 40.79 -4.02 -32.76
C ASP A 10 39.54 -4.40 -31.90
N HIS A 11 39.69 -4.42 -30.57
CA HIS A 11 38.61 -4.82 -29.66
C HIS A 11 38.23 -3.82 -28.55
N GLU A 12 38.80 -2.62 -28.52
CA GLU A 12 38.50 -1.66 -27.44
C GLU A 12 37.26 -0.76 -27.64
N ASP A 13 36.74 -0.60 -28.87
CA ASP A 13 35.68 0.39 -29.11
C ASP A 13 34.23 -0.11 -28.95
N TYR A 14 34.00 -1.42 -28.78
CA TYR A 14 32.64 -1.97 -28.66
C TYR A 14 32.13 -2.10 -27.23
N ILE A 15 33.01 -2.08 -26.22
CA ILE A 15 32.64 -2.30 -24.82
C ILE A 15 32.05 -1.01 -24.21
N THR A 16 32.53 0.16 -24.62
CA THR A 16 32.13 1.46 -24.04
C THR A 16 30.72 1.90 -24.43
N PHE A 17 30.20 1.49 -25.59
CA PHE A 17 28.89 1.93 -26.07
C PHE A 17 27.71 1.17 -25.42
N PHE A 18 27.92 -0.08 -25.00
CA PHE A 18 26.88 -0.89 -24.34
C PHE A 18 26.75 -0.62 -22.84
N GLU A 19 27.83 -0.24 -22.15
CA GLU A 19 27.80 0.04 -20.71
C GLU A 19 27.20 1.42 -20.36
N GLN A 20 27.19 2.36 -21.30
CA GLN A 20 26.63 3.70 -21.08
C GLN A 20 25.10 3.73 -21.27
N SER A 21 24.54 3.00 -22.23
CA SER A 21 23.08 3.03 -22.48
C SER A 21 22.27 2.26 -21.45
N ASP A 22 22.80 1.16 -20.90
CA ASP A 22 22.11 0.35 -19.89
C ASP A 22 22.13 1.00 -18.51
N ASN A 23 23.19 1.75 -18.18
CA ASN A 23 23.27 2.51 -16.94
C ASN A 23 22.29 3.67 -16.92
N ASP A 24 22.15 4.41 -18.02
CA ASP A 24 21.21 5.54 -18.09
C ASP A 24 19.75 5.04 -17.97
N TYR A 25 19.39 3.93 -18.62
CA TYR A 25 18.08 3.31 -18.47
C TYR A 25 17.85 2.77 -17.04
N PHE A 26 18.84 2.14 -16.42
CA PHE A 26 18.74 1.64 -15.04
C PHE A 26 18.59 2.79 -14.03
N PHE A 27 19.35 3.87 -14.18
CA PHE A 27 19.26 5.06 -13.34
C PHE A 27 17.96 5.85 -13.55
N GLU A 28 17.43 5.89 -14.78
CA GLU A 28 16.17 6.54 -15.09
C GLU A 28 14.97 5.76 -14.52
N TRP A 29 15.00 4.43 -14.60
CA TRP A 29 14.04 3.56 -13.91
C TRP A 29 14.12 3.69 -12.38
N TYR A 30 15.33 3.71 -11.83
CA TYR A 30 15.56 3.91 -10.39
C TYR A 30 15.10 5.30 -9.92
N SER A 31 15.27 6.32 -10.76
CA SER A 31 14.81 7.69 -10.47
C SER A 31 13.30 7.81 -10.55
N LEU A 32 12.65 7.18 -11.53
CA LEU A 32 11.19 7.14 -11.65
C LEU A 32 10.56 6.36 -10.49
N GLU A 33 11.03 5.14 -10.24
CA GLU A 33 10.50 4.26 -9.18
C GLU A 33 10.84 4.80 -7.78
N GLY A 34 12.00 5.45 -7.62
CA GLY A 34 12.39 6.19 -6.43
C GLY A 34 11.55 7.45 -6.20
N SER A 35 11.17 8.17 -7.27
CA SER A 35 10.30 9.35 -7.18
C SER A 35 8.87 8.97 -6.76
N GLU A 36 8.33 7.87 -7.29
CA GLU A 36 7.04 7.31 -6.87
C GLU A 36 7.09 6.85 -5.41
N SER A 37 8.20 6.22 -5.00
CA SER A 37 8.44 5.79 -3.62
C SER A 37 8.57 6.96 -2.64
N LEU A 38 9.17 8.09 -3.05
CA LEU A 38 9.28 9.32 -2.27
C LEU A 38 7.95 10.07 -2.14
N ILE A 39 7.18 10.16 -3.23
CA ILE A 39 5.81 10.69 -3.21
C ILE A 39 4.95 9.84 -2.27
N GLU A 40 5.13 8.52 -2.32
CA GLU A 40 4.45 7.58 -1.44
C GLU A 40 4.86 7.77 0.03
N LEU A 41 6.15 7.85 0.35
CA LEU A 41 6.64 8.19 1.70
C LEU A 41 6.03 9.49 2.22
N SER A 42 6.07 10.55 1.42
CA SER A 42 5.51 11.86 1.76
C SER A 42 4.00 11.77 2.05
N ARG A 43 3.29 10.94 1.29
CA ARG A 43 1.85 10.71 1.48
C ARG A 43 1.51 9.83 2.68
N GLN A 44 2.33 8.80 2.95
CA GLN A 44 2.23 7.97 4.14
C GLN A 44 2.45 8.80 5.40
N PHE A 45 3.45 9.68 5.38
CA PHE A 45 3.66 10.67 6.42
C PHE A 45 2.43 11.57 6.58
N ARG A 46 1.84 12.09 5.51
CA ARG A 46 0.65 12.94 5.60
C ARG A 46 -0.56 12.21 6.17
N THR A 47 -0.81 10.97 5.76
CA THR A 47 -1.87 10.09 6.31
C THR A 47 -1.63 9.81 7.79
N PHE A 48 -0.40 9.48 8.16
CA PHE A 48 0.01 9.22 9.53
C PHE A 48 -0.08 10.47 10.41
N PHE A 49 0.36 11.63 9.93
CA PHE A 49 0.30 12.90 10.67
C PHE A 49 -1.13 13.41 10.82
N ASN A 50 -1.95 13.34 9.76
CA ASN A 50 -3.38 13.61 9.86
C ASN A 50 -4.01 12.71 10.91
N TYR A 51 -3.65 11.42 10.91
CA TYR A 51 -4.14 10.47 11.89
C TYR A 51 -3.66 10.74 13.33
N LYS A 52 -2.38 11.01 13.56
CA LYS A 52 -1.87 11.40 14.89
C LYS A 52 -2.55 12.67 15.38
N TYR A 53 -2.74 13.65 14.51
CA TYR A 53 -3.54 14.85 14.80
C TYR A 53 -4.96 14.49 15.24
N LEU A 54 -5.55 13.44 14.68
CA LEU A 54 -6.91 12.99 15.03
C LEU A 54 -6.99 12.16 16.30
N ILE A 55 -6.03 11.28 16.59
CA ILE A 55 -5.91 10.65 17.91
C ILE A 55 -5.81 11.73 18.98
N ILE A 56 -4.97 12.74 18.73
CA ILE A 56 -4.80 13.86 19.65
C ILE A 56 -6.14 14.61 19.75
N ARG A 57 -6.73 15.01 18.62
CA ARG A 57 -8.01 15.72 18.60
C ARG A 57 -9.13 14.92 19.27
N SER A 58 -9.23 13.61 19.08
CA SER A 58 -10.27 12.78 19.69
C SER A 58 -10.05 12.58 21.19
N LYS A 59 -8.80 12.42 21.64
CA LYS A 59 -8.46 12.37 23.06
C LYS A 59 -8.70 13.70 23.78
N PHE A 60 -8.58 14.82 23.08
CA PHE A 60 -8.58 16.16 23.69
C PHE A 60 -9.76 17.07 23.30
N SER A 61 -10.64 16.68 22.36
CA SER A 61 -11.81 17.48 21.96
C SER A 61 -13.10 16.88 22.47
N ARG A 62 -13.96 17.71 23.08
CA ARG A 62 -15.38 17.37 23.29
C ARG A 62 -16.04 17.20 21.92
N ILE A 63 -16.79 16.11 21.76
CA ILE A 63 -17.49 15.70 20.54
C ILE A 63 -18.28 16.88 19.98
N ASN A 64 -17.76 17.51 18.92
CA ASN A 64 -18.50 18.51 18.16
C ASN A 64 -19.24 17.79 17.03
N LYS A 65 -20.56 18.01 16.99
CA LYS A 65 -21.48 17.44 16.01
C LYS A 65 -20.98 17.67 14.58
N SER A 66 -20.87 16.55 13.86
CA SER A 66 -20.66 16.41 12.42
C SER A 66 -21.11 17.62 11.59
N THR A 67 -20.15 18.41 11.13
CA THR A 67 -20.35 19.34 10.01
C THR A 67 -20.54 18.54 8.73
N LYS A 68 -21.61 18.81 7.99
CA LYS A 68 -21.92 18.21 6.67
C LYS A 68 -20.67 18.27 5.78
N ILE A 69 -20.16 17.12 5.37
CA ILE A 69 -18.82 16.99 4.76
C ILE A 69 -18.94 17.20 3.24
N ALA A 70 -18.07 18.03 2.68
CA ALA A 70 -17.90 18.12 1.23
C ALA A 70 -17.19 16.85 0.72
N ASN A 71 -17.69 16.25 -0.37
CA ASN A 71 -17.17 15.06 -1.07
C ASN A 71 -17.77 13.67 -0.72
N ASP A 72 -18.92 13.58 -0.04
CA ASP A 72 -19.56 12.27 0.27
C ASP A 72 -19.70 11.35 -0.96
N ASP A 73 -20.09 11.89 -2.13
CA ASP A 73 -20.24 11.08 -3.35
C ASP A 73 -18.91 10.49 -3.84
N LYS A 74 -17.81 11.25 -3.76
CA LYS A 74 -16.47 10.77 -4.13
C LYS A 74 -15.98 9.71 -3.15
N ILE A 75 -16.27 9.89 -1.85
CA ILE A 75 -15.91 8.93 -0.80
C ILE A 75 -16.67 7.61 -1.01
N ILE A 76 -17.96 7.67 -1.32
CA ILE A 76 -18.78 6.49 -1.61
C ILE A 76 -18.26 5.76 -2.87
N SER A 77 -17.96 6.51 -3.94
CA SER A 77 -17.40 5.94 -5.16
C SER A 77 -16.06 5.25 -4.91
N CYS A 78 -15.12 5.92 -4.24
CA CYS A 78 -13.81 5.35 -3.91
C CYS A 78 -13.93 4.12 -3.01
N LYS A 79 -14.84 4.15 -2.02
CA LYS A 79 -15.12 3.01 -1.16
C LYS A 79 -15.56 1.79 -1.97
N ASN A 80 -16.50 1.96 -2.88
CA ASN A 80 -17.01 0.85 -3.70
C ASN A 80 -15.91 0.30 -4.62
N ASN A 81 -15.09 1.16 -5.20
CA ASN A 81 -13.96 0.75 -6.03
C ASN A 81 -12.92 -0.04 -5.22
N ILE A 82 -12.51 0.46 -4.07
CA ILE A 82 -11.57 -0.24 -3.18
C ILE A 82 -12.13 -1.61 -2.79
N PHE A 83 -13.40 -1.69 -2.41
CA PHE A 83 -14.02 -2.95 -2.03
C PHE A 83 -14.05 -3.97 -3.18
N ASN A 84 -14.47 -3.53 -4.37
CA ASN A 84 -14.55 -4.41 -5.54
C ASN A 84 -13.17 -4.89 -5.99
N LEU A 85 -12.20 -3.97 -6.11
CA LEU A 85 -10.85 -4.30 -6.56
C LEU A 85 -10.12 -5.17 -5.54
N SER A 86 -10.21 -4.85 -4.24
CA SER A 86 -9.59 -5.67 -3.19
C SER A 86 -10.18 -7.07 -3.12
N SER A 87 -11.50 -7.22 -3.31
CA SER A 87 -12.13 -8.55 -3.38
C SER A 87 -11.59 -9.38 -4.55
N GLN A 88 -11.44 -8.76 -5.73
CA GLN A 88 -10.85 -9.42 -6.89
C GLN A 88 -9.39 -9.82 -6.63
N LEU A 89 -8.59 -8.91 -6.05
CA LEU A 89 -7.20 -9.20 -5.73
C LEU A 89 -7.10 -10.35 -4.73
N ILE A 90 -7.90 -10.35 -3.66
CA ILE A 90 -7.92 -11.42 -2.66
C ILE A 90 -8.26 -12.77 -3.31
N ASN A 91 -9.22 -12.81 -4.23
CA ASN A 91 -9.55 -14.04 -4.95
C ASN A 91 -8.37 -14.57 -5.76
N LEU A 92 -7.65 -13.71 -6.49
CA LEU A 92 -6.44 -14.13 -7.23
C LEU A 92 -5.31 -14.58 -6.29
N LEU A 93 -5.16 -13.93 -5.13
CA LEU A 93 -4.18 -14.34 -4.12
C LEU A 93 -4.54 -15.72 -3.53
N ASN A 94 -5.82 -16.01 -3.33
CA ASN A 94 -6.27 -17.32 -2.89
C ASN A 94 -6.05 -18.39 -3.97
N GLU A 95 -6.21 -18.06 -5.26
CA GLU A 95 -5.91 -18.99 -6.38
C GLU A 95 -4.45 -19.46 -6.41
N ILE A 96 -3.52 -18.63 -5.94
CA ILE A 96 -2.08 -18.98 -5.83
C ILE A 96 -1.73 -19.61 -4.48
N GLY A 97 -2.73 -19.88 -3.63
CA GLY A 97 -2.57 -20.53 -2.33
C GLY A 97 -1.95 -19.63 -1.27
N VAL A 98 -2.26 -18.32 -1.27
CA VAL A 98 -1.95 -17.44 -0.14
C VAL A 98 -2.76 -17.85 1.08
N GLU A 99 -2.05 -18.12 2.17
CA GLU A 99 -2.62 -18.42 3.48
C GLU A 99 -1.81 -17.72 4.56
N ASN A 100 -2.45 -17.25 5.63
CA ASN A 100 -1.76 -16.63 6.78
C ASN A 100 -0.82 -15.47 6.43
N GLY A 101 -1.08 -14.73 5.34
CA GLY A 101 -0.33 -13.53 4.97
C GLY A 101 1.02 -13.75 4.27
N ASN A 102 1.30 -14.96 3.77
CA ASN A 102 2.51 -15.31 3.00
C ASN A 102 2.51 -14.80 1.54
N ILE A 103 1.90 -13.63 1.29
CA ILE A 103 1.70 -13.05 -0.04
C ILE A 103 3.00 -12.94 -0.83
N ILE A 104 4.06 -12.41 -0.20
CA ILE A 104 5.36 -12.16 -0.84
C ILE A 104 5.95 -13.48 -1.38
N GLU A 105 6.03 -14.49 -0.52
CA GLU A 105 6.58 -15.80 -0.86
C GLU A 105 5.79 -16.45 -2.02
N LYS A 106 4.46 -16.43 -1.97
CA LYS A 106 3.61 -17.07 -2.99
C LYS A 106 3.73 -16.39 -4.36
N ILE A 107 3.78 -15.07 -4.38
CA ILE A 107 4.01 -14.32 -5.62
C ILE A 107 5.39 -14.65 -6.19
N GLN A 108 6.44 -14.66 -5.36
CA GLN A 108 7.80 -15.00 -5.79
C GLN A 108 7.90 -16.44 -6.33
N ILE A 109 7.24 -17.42 -5.68
CA ILE A 109 7.16 -18.80 -6.18
C ILE A 109 6.50 -18.84 -7.55
N LEU A 110 5.41 -18.08 -7.74
CA LEU A 110 4.72 -18.01 -9.03
C LEU A 110 5.59 -17.33 -10.10
N GLU A 111 6.32 -16.27 -9.76
CA GLU A 111 7.27 -15.62 -10.67
C GLU A 111 8.38 -16.57 -11.10
N GLN A 112 9.00 -17.29 -10.16
CA GLN A 112 10.02 -18.30 -10.46
C GLN A 112 9.45 -19.41 -11.37
N LYS A 113 8.22 -19.85 -11.13
CA LYS A 113 7.55 -20.84 -11.97
C LYS A 113 7.35 -20.34 -13.40
N VAL A 114 6.92 -19.09 -13.55
CA VAL A 114 6.76 -18.45 -14.88
C VAL A 114 8.10 -18.24 -15.57
N GLY A 115 9.14 -17.85 -14.85
CA GLY A 115 10.49 -17.70 -15.39
C GLY A 115 11.10 -19.01 -15.88
N ARG A 116 10.82 -20.13 -15.21
CA ARG A 116 11.31 -21.46 -15.60
C ARG A 116 10.46 -22.10 -16.70
N LEU A 117 9.13 -22.00 -16.60
CA LEU A 117 8.19 -22.60 -17.55
C LEU A 117 6.97 -21.68 -17.72
N PRO A 118 7.02 -20.73 -18.67
CA PRO A 118 5.94 -19.77 -18.87
C PRO A 118 4.72 -20.48 -19.45
N THR A 119 3.64 -20.55 -18.66
CA THR A 119 2.32 -20.97 -19.16
C THR A 119 1.40 -19.76 -19.23
N LYS A 120 0.59 -19.69 -20.29
CA LYS A 120 -0.38 -18.59 -20.49
C LYS A 120 -1.24 -18.31 -19.24
N PRO A 121 -1.76 -19.32 -18.51
CA PRO A 121 -2.53 -19.07 -17.29
C PRO A 121 -1.70 -18.39 -16.18
N ASN A 122 -0.49 -18.87 -15.89
CA ASN A 122 0.33 -18.33 -14.80
C ASN A 122 0.81 -16.91 -15.10
N THR A 123 1.22 -16.64 -16.35
CA THR A 123 1.64 -15.30 -16.78
C THR A 123 0.48 -14.31 -16.71
N LEU A 124 -0.73 -14.71 -17.13
CA LEU A 124 -1.93 -13.87 -17.02
C LEU A 124 -2.30 -13.60 -15.56
N LEU A 125 -2.17 -14.60 -14.69
CA LEU A 125 -2.45 -14.46 -13.26
C LEU A 125 -1.53 -13.44 -12.59
N LEU A 126 -0.22 -13.55 -12.80
CA LEU A 126 0.76 -12.56 -12.31
C LEU A 126 0.45 -11.16 -12.83
N LYS A 127 0.17 -11.03 -14.13
CA LYS A 127 -0.14 -9.73 -14.73
C LYS A 127 -1.39 -9.11 -14.12
N LYS A 128 -2.45 -9.90 -13.88
CA LYS A 128 -3.68 -9.43 -13.24
C LYS A 128 -3.44 -8.99 -11.79
N ILE A 129 -2.68 -9.76 -11.01
CA ILE A 129 -2.32 -9.40 -9.63
C ILE A 129 -1.59 -8.07 -9.61
N LYS A 130 -0.59 -7.88 -10.48
CA LYS A 130 0.16 -6.63 -10.60
C LYS A 130 -0.75 -5.45 -10.95
N ILE A 131 -1.59 -5.58 -12.00
CA ILE A 131 -2.50 -4.51 -12.44
C ILE A 131 -3.50 -4.13 -11.34
N LEU A 132 -4.13 -5.11 -10.70
CA LEU A 132 -5.07 -4.83 -9.60
C LEU A 132 -4.37 -4.17 -8.43
N GLY A 133 -3.15 -4.60 -8.09
CA GLY A 133 -2.32 -3.95 -7.08
C GLY A 133 -2.12 -2.46 -7.36
N GLU A 134 -1.78 -2.10 -8.60
CA GLU A 134 -1.63 -0.70 -9.02
C GLU A 134 -2.93 0.10 -8.94
N GLU A 135 -4.04 -0.47 -9.42
CA GLU A 135 -5.33 0.21 -9.41
C GLU A 135 -5.84 0.46 -7.99
N ILE A 136 -5.67 -0.52 -7.10
CA ILE A 136 -6.01 -0.36 -5.69
C ILE A 136 -5.11 0.70 -5.07
N TRP A 137 -3.81 0.70 -5.37
CA TRP A 137 -2.86 1.69 -4.87
C TRP A 137 -3.28 3.12 -5.23
N LYS A 138 -3.71 3.34 -6.48
CA LYS A 138 -4.25 4.63 -6.93
C LYS A 138 -5.54 5.03 -6.21
N ASN A 139 -6.43 4.08 -5.93
CA ASN A 139 -7.64 4.39 -5.16
C ASN A 139 -7.32 4.69 -3.69
N LEU A 140 -6.36 3.99 -3.09
CA LEU A 140 -5.83 4.30 -1.77
C LEU A 140 -5.15 5.68 -1.73
N HIS A 141 -4.57 6.12 -2.84
CA HIS A 141 -4.06 7.47 -2.99
C HIS A 141 -5.17 8.51 -2.92
N ILE A 142 -6.15 8.40 -3.80
CA ILE A 142 -7.28 9.33 -3.86
C ILE A 142 -7.97 9.42 -2.50
N ILE A 143 -8.17 8.27 -1.85
CA ILE A 143 -8.90 8.23 -0.60
C ILE A 143 -8.10 8.85 0.55
N SER A 144 -6.77 8.74 0.58
CA SER A 144 -5.95 9.41 1.61
C SER A 144 -6.05 10.94 1.58
N GLU A 145 -6.39 11.52 0.44
CA GLU A 145 -6.60 12.96 0.29
C GLU A 145 -8.02 13.41 0.71
N LEU A 146 -8.94 12.47 0.93
CA LEU A 146 -10.37 12.74 1.16
C LEU A 146 -10.79 12.80 2.63
N GLU A 147 -9.96 13.36 3.52
CA GLU A 147 -10.35 13.62 4.92
C GLU A 147 -11.02 12.41 5.62
N LEU A 148 -10.47 11.20 5.41
CA LEU A 148 -11.08 9.91 5.81
C LEU A 148 -11.42 9.72 7.27
N TYR A 149 -10.99 10.64 8.10
CA TYR A 149 -11.14 10.59 9.54
C TYR A 149 -12.58 10.67 10.02
N TYR A 150 -13.47 11.24 9.21
CA TYR A 150 -14.90 11.17 9.47
C TYR A 150 -15.52 9.81 9.13
N HIS A 151 -14.75 8.89 8.51
CA HIS A 151 -15.22 7.58 8.06
C HIS A 151 -14.34 6.45 8.63
N PRO A 152 -14.36 6.20 9.96
CA PRO A 152 -13.44 5.26 10.62
C PRO A 152 -13.54 3.82 10.10
N LYS A 153 -14.74 3.38 9.68
CA LYS A 153 -14.92 2.06 9.05
C LYS A 153 -14.21 1.96 7.70
N LEU A 154 -14.26 3.03 6.91
CA LEU A 154 -13.60 3.10 5.60
C LEU A 154 -12.09 3.18 5.76
N LEU A 155 -11.62 3.94 6.76
CA LEU A 155 -10.20 3.99 7.12
C LEU A 155 -9.65 2.61 7.50
N LYS A 156 -10.37 1.84 8.31
CA LYS A 156 -9.97 0.46 8.66
C LYS A 156 -9.84 -0.43 7.41
N ILE A 157 -10.81 -0.36 6.50
CA ILE A 157 -10.75 -1.09 5.22
C ILE A 157 -9.54 -0.63 4.41
N ALA A 158 -9.32 0.68 4.27
CA ALA A 158 -8.22 1.23 3.50
C ALA A 158 -6.86 0.76 4.04
N ILE A 159 -6.68 0.71 5.37
CA ILE A 159 -5.45 0.22 6.01
C ILE A 159 -5.25 -1.28 5.77
N SER A 160 -6.31 -2.09 5.94
CA SER A 160 -6.25 -3.52 5.67
C SER A 160 -5.88 -3.82 4.21
N VAL A 161 -6.47 -3.08 3.27
CA VAL A 161 -6.15 -3.20 1.85
C VAL A 161 -4.73 -2.68 1.56
N ALA A 162 -4.30 -1.59 2.17
CA ALA A 162 -2.94 -1.07 2.02
C ALA A 162 -1.88 -2.06 2.50
N ASN A 163 -2.15 -2.82 3.58
CA ASN A 163 -1.29 -3.91 4.03
C ASN A 163 -1.11 -5.02 2.98
N ILE A 164 -2.22 -5.41 2.34
CA ILE A 164 -2.20 -6.42 1.27
C ILE A 164 -1.40 -5.90 0.08
N VAL A 165 -1.72 -4.69 -0.40
CA VAL A 165 -1.06 -4.13 -1.59
C VAL A 165 0.41 -3.84 -1.33
N SER A 166 0.80 -3.41 -0.14
CA SER A 166 2.22 -3.25 0.23
C SER A 166 2.97 -4.58 0.14
N SER A 167 2.33 -5.69 0.54
CA SER A 167 2.92 -7.03 0.41
C SER A 167 3.04 -7.45 -1.06
N VAL A 168 2.04 -7.15 -1.89
CA VAL A 168 2.08 -7.40 -3.34
C VAL A 168 3.20 -6.59 -4.00
N LYS A 169 3.31 -5.28 -3.67
CA LYS A 169 4.35 -4.39 -4.18
C LYS A 169 5.75 -4.83 -3.77
N GLY A 170 5.94 -5.19 -2.50
CA GLY A 170 7.22 -5.73 -2.01
C GLY A 170 7.62 -7.05 -2.68
N ALA A 171 6.64 -7.86 -3.10
CA ALA A 171 6.94 -9.08 -3.85
C ALA A 171 7.55 -8.79 -5.23
N TYR A 172 7.05 -7.75 -5.91
CA TYR A 172 7.52 -7.34 -7.24
C TYR A 172 8.74 -6.41 -7.23
N ASN A 173 9.02 -5.75 -6.11
CA ASN A 173 10.15 -4.85 -5.97
C ASN A 173 11.04 -5.29 -4.81
N LEU A 174 11.98 -6.19 -5.12
CA LEU A 174 12.91 -6.76 -4.15
C LEU A 174 13.87 -5.72 -3.55
N ILE A 175 14.21 -4.68 -4.31
CA ILE A 175 15.10 -3.60 -3.86
C ILE A 175 14.44 -2.81 -2.72
N LEU A 176 13.13 -2.55 -2.84
CA LEU A 176 12.34 -1.82 -1.85
C LEU A 176 11.59 -2.74 -0.88
N LEU A 177 11.93 -4.03 -0.84
CA LEU A 177 11.21 -5.00 -0.03
C LEU A 177 11.18 -4.60 1.44
N ASP A 178 12.33 -4.20 2.00
CA ASP A 178 12.43 -3.78 3.40
C ASP A 178 11.54 -2.57 3.70
N PHE A 179 11.49 -1.60 2.77
CA PHE A 179 10.59 -0.47 2.85
C PHE A 179 9.11 -0.91 2.90
N PHE A 180 8.69 -1.81 2.01
CA PHE A 180 7.31 -2.31 2.01
C PHE A 180 6.98 -3.15 3.25
N ILE A 181 7.95 -3.89 3.80
CA ILE A 181 7.80 -4.61 5.07
C ILE A 181 7.62 -3.62 6.23
N GLU A 182 8.42 -2.56 6.29
CA GLU A 182 8.28 -1.51 7.31
C GLU A 182 6.94 -0.79 7.17
N LEU A 183 6.55 -0.43 5.95
CA LEU A 183 5.27 0.21 5.67
C LEU A 183 4.09 -0.66 6.16
N ARG A 184 4.14 -1.97 5.91
CA ARG A 184 3.15 -2.92 6.45
C ARG A 184 3.12 -2.94 7.97
N ARG A 185 4.28 -2.89 8.64
CA ARG A 185 4.35 -2.82 10.11
C ARG A 185 3.69 -1.55 10.62
N ASN A 186 3.94 -0.41 9.97
CA ASN A 186 3.34 0.87 10.33
C ASN A 186 1.81 0.85 10.19
N TYR A 187 1.29 0.27 9.11
CA TYR A 187 -0.15 0.10 8.91
C TYR A 187 -0.80 -0.87 9.91
N LEU A 188 -0.15 -1.99 10.25
CA LEU A 188 -0.64 -2.91 11.28
C LEU A 188 -0.65 -2.25 12.67
N GLN A 189 0.35 -1.45 13.00
CA GLN A 189 0.35 -0.66 14.23
C GLN A 189 -0.78 0.36 14.22
N LEU A 190 -0.97 1.04 13.09
CA LEU A 190 -2.05 2.00 12.89
C LEU A 190 -3.44 1.35 13.09
N GLU A 191 -3.65 0.16 12.55
CA GLU A 191 -4.89 -0.60 12.75
C GLU A 191 -5.16 -0.86 14.24
N LYS A 192 -4.15 -1.27 15.00
CA LYS A 192 -4.26 -1.48 16.46
C LYS A 192 -4.57 -0.18 17.21
N GLU A 193 -3.91 0.92 16.85
CA GLU A 193 -4.17 2.24 17.45
C GLU A 193 -5.60 2.73 17.17
N ILE A 194 -6.16 2.42 15.99
CA ILE A 194 -7.55 2.70 15.63
C ILE A 194 -8.52 1.90 16.49
N GLU A 195 -8.27 0.61 16.68
CA GLU A 195 -9.13 -0.24 17.49
C GLU A 195 -9.21 0.24 18.94
N ILE A 196 -8.07 0.62 19.50
CA ILE A 196 -7.98 1.22 20.84
C ILE A 196 -8.73 2.55 20.88
N SER A 197 -8.53 3.43 19.89
CA SER A 197 -9.20 4.74 19.89
C SER A 197 -10.73 4.62 19.75
N ASN A 198 -11.21 3.69 18.92
CA ASN A 198 -12.63 3.42 18.74
C ASN A 198 -13.28 2.85 20.02
N SER A 199 -12.57 2.01 20.79
CA SER A 199 -13.11 1.50 22.06
C SER A 199 -13.28 2.61 23.10
N TYR A 200 -12.30 3.51 23.21
CA TYR A 200 -12.40 4.69 24.09
C TYR A 200 -13.57 5.61 23.70
N ILE A 201 -13.82 5.82 22.40
CA ILE A 201 -14.93 6.64 21.93
C ILE A 201 -16.27 6.02 22.35
N ILE A 202 -16.47 4.72 22.08
CA ILE A 202 -17.69 3.99 22.45
C ILE A 202 -17.95 4.05 23.96
N ASP A 203 -16.91 3.89 24.78
CA ASP A 203 -17.04 3.93 26.23
C ASP A 203 -17.36 5.35 26.74
N SER A 204 -16.78 6.38 26.11
CA SER A 204 -17.07 7.79 26.43
C SER A 204 -18.49 8.21 26.03
N GLU A 205 -19.00 7.73 24.89
CA GLU A 205 -20.37 7.99 24.43
C GLU A 205 -21.39 7.32 25.36
N LYS A 206 -21.18 6.05 25.74
CA LYS A 206 -22.00 5.35 26.74
C LYS A 206 -22.00 6.05 28.10
N TYR A 207 -20.86 6.59 28.51
CA TYR A 207 -20.75 7.34 29.77
C TYR A 207 -21.56 8.64 29.70
N ASN A 208 -21.49 9.37 28.59
CA ASN A 208 -22.22 10.61 28.38
C ASN A 208 -23.73 10.38 28.26
N GLU A 209 -24.18 9.34 27.56
CA GLU A 209 -25.60 8.95 27.48
C GLU A 209 -26.18 8.61 28.86
N LYS A 210 -25.45 7.83 29.68
CA LYS A 210 -25.85 7.54 31.07
C LYS A 210 -25.95 8.81 31.91
N ARG A 211 -25.08 9.79 31.69
CA ARG A 211 -25.10 11.08 32.41
C ARG A 211 -26.28 11.95 31.98
N GLU A 212 -26.58 12.00 30.68
CA GLU A 212 -27.75 12.71 30.15
C GLU A 212 -29.07 12.08 30.62
N MET A 213 -29.19 10.75 30.60
CA MET A 213 -30.36 10.05 31.15
C MET A 213 -30.54 10.35 32.64
N ARG A 214 -29.45 10.34 33.43
CA ARG A 214 -29.51 10.70 34.87
C ARG A 214 -29.91 12.15 35.11
N SER A 215 -29.57 13.09 34.22
CA SER A 215 -30.02 14.47 34.31
C SER A 215 -31.49 14.69 33.92
N LYS A 216 -32.07 13.81 33.09
CA LYS A 216 -33.48 13.88 32.67
C LYS A 216 -34.47 13.21 33.64
N VAL A 217 -33.98 12.36 34.55
CA VAL A 217 -34.81 11.61 35.53
C VAL A 217 -35.01 12.36 36.86
N ARG A 218 -34.45 13.57 37.02
CA ARG A 218 -34.82 14.46 38.12
C ARG A 218 -36.10 15.24 37.75
N ILE A 219 -37.25 14.68 38.12
CA ILE A 219 -38.53 15.41 38.31
C ILE A 219 -38.76 15.50 39.81
#